data_AF-A0A849EY14-F1
#
_entry.id   AF-A0A849EY14-F1
#
_cell.length_a   1.000
_cell.length_b   1.000
_cell.length_c   1.000
_cell.angle_alpha   90.00
_cell.angle_beta   90.00
_cell.angle_gamma   90.00
#
_symmetry.space_group_name_H-M   'P 1'
#
loop_
_entity.id
_entity.type
_entity.pdbx_description
1 polymer ?
#
loop_
_entity_poly.entity_id
_entity_poly.type
_entity_poly.pdbx_seq_one_letter_code
_entity_poly.pdbx_strand_id
1 'polypeptide(L)'
;MRISGSATDKLMFAAIYIGIAVILVIQGARHLADYALDASFFNDYLCLWETRLVEMRQGAINWPPQDRNDPAGYMQQLADVMRRQGISPPRSNTDRPYVYRLQRFGRRAVQVLLVSTRQGITLFNLPTATFERIDRFVDGASNPDSGSFTGNMSADGVTRIAYWKV
;
A
#
# COMPACT_ATOMS: atom_id res chain seq x y z
N MET A 1 -57.08 -16.80 -19.43
CA MET A 1 -56.38 -15.56 -19.06
C MET A 1 -54.94 -15.66 -19.57
N ARG A 2 -54.68 -15.20 -20.81
CA ARG A 2 -53.34 -15.22 -21.40
C ARG A 2 -52.53 -14.10 -20.76
N ILE A 3 -51.69 -14.44 -19.78
CA ILE A 3 -50.69 -13.52 -19.25
C ILE A 3 -49.78 -13.20 -20.45
N SER A 4 -49.92 -11.97 -20.95
CA SER A 4 -49.26 -11.45 -22.13
C SER A 4 -47.75 -11.59 -21.98
N GLY A 5 -47.08 -12.19 -22.98
CA GLY A 5 -45.61 -12.31 -23.02
C GLY A 5 -44.88 -10.99 -22.74
N SER A 6 -45.49 -9.84 -23.06
CA SER A 6 -44.88 -8.53 -22.79
C SER A 6 -44.78 -8.15 -21.30
N ALA A 7 -45.59 -8.74 -20.41
CA ALA A 7 -45.51 -8.46 -18.97
C ALA A 7 -44.40 -9.28 -18.30
N THR A 8 -44.25 -10.54 -18.71
CA THR A 8 -43.16 -11.43 -18.29
C THR A 8 -41.82 -10.92 -18.81
N ASP A 9 -41.77 -10.46 -20.06
CA ASP A 9 -40.57 -9.86 -20.65
C ASP A 9 -40.15 -8.59 -19.87
N LYS A 10 -41.10 -7.70 -19.54
CA LYS A 10 -40.80 -6.48 -18.74
C LYS A 10 -40.27 -6.81 -17.35
N LEU A 11 -40.80 -7.83 -16.68
CA LEU A 11 -40.29 -8.28 -15.38
C LEU A 11 -38.90 -8.90 -15.49
N MET A 12 -38.65 -9.68 -16.53
CA MET A 12 -37.32 -10.25 -16.81
C MET A 12 -36.30 -9.14 -17.08
N PHE A 13 -36.63 -8.16 -17.93
CA PHE A 13 -35.77 -7.01 -18.16
C PHE A 13 -35.54 -6.20 -16.89
N ALA A 14 -36.57 -5.94 -16.09
CA ALA A 14 -36.42 -5.25 -14.81
C ALA A 14 -35.48 -5.99 -13.86
N ALA A 15 -35.61 -7.32 -13.76
CA ALA A 15 -34.71 -8.14 -12.95
C ALA A 15 -33.25 -8.10 -13.45
N ILE A 16 -33.04 -8.14 -14.77
CA ILE A 16 -31.70 -8.01 -15.37
C ILE A 16 -31.10 -6.63 -15.08
N TYR A 17 -31.85 -5.55 -15.29
CA TYR A 17 -31.38 -4.19 -15.01
C TYR A 17 -31.03 -3.98 -13.53
N ILE A 18 -31.88 -4.47 -12.62
CA ILE A 18 -31.61 -4.43 -11.18
C ILE A 18 -30.35 -5.24 -10.86
N GLY A 19 -30.22 -6.44 -11.43
CA GLY A 19 -29.03 -7.28 -11.25
C GLY A 19 -27.74 -6.58 -11.68
N ILE A 20 -27.74 -5.98 -12.87
CA ILE A 20 -26.60 -5.20 -13.38
C ILE A 20 -26.30 -4.00 -12.46
N ALA A 21 -27.32 -3.26 -12.04
CA ALA A 21 -27.15 -2.11 -11.16
C ALA A 21 -26.51 -2.52 -9.81
N VAL A 22 -26.96 -3.62 -9.21
CA VAL A 22 -26.39 -4.15 -7.96
C VAL A 22 -24.93 -4.56 -8.15
N ILE A 23 -24.60 -5.24 -9.25
CA ILE A 23 -23.21 -5.64 -9.55
C ILE A 23 -22.32 -4.40 -9.68
N LEU A 24 -22.76 -3.37 -10.42
CA LEU A 24 -22.00 -2.14 -10.62
C LEU A 24 -21.76 -1.40 -9.30
N VAL A 25 -22.78 -1.29 -8.44
CA VAL A 25 -22.64 -0.66 -7.12
C VAL A 25 -21.63 -1.41 -6.26
N ILE A 26 -21.68 -2.74 -6.21
CA ILE A 26 -20.74 -3.56 -5.45
C ILE A 26 -19.31 -3.39 -5.98
N GLN A 27 -19.13 -3.40 -7.30
CA GLN A 27 -17.81 -3.22 -7.91
C GLN A 27 -17.25 -1.81 -7.62
N GLY A 28 -18.08 -0.77 -7.78
CA GLY A 28 -17.70 0.60 -7.46
C GLY A 28 -17.29 0.76 -6.00
N ALA A 29 -18.07 0.22 -5.07
CA ALA A 29 -17.76 0.24 -3.64
C ALA A 29 -16.43 -0.48 -3.33
N ARG A 30 -16.17 -1.63 -3.96
CA ARG A 30 -14.90 -2.36 -3.80
C ARG A 30 -13.71 -1.56 -4.32
N HIS A 31 -13.83 -0.93 -5.49
CA HIS A 31 -12.76 -0.12 -6.06
C HIS A 31 -12.43 1.11 -5.20
N LEU A 32 -13.46 1.77 -4.65
CA LEU A 32 -13.28 2.89 -3.73
C LEU A 32 -12.62 2.46 -2.42
N ALA A 33 -13.03 1.33 -1.86
CA ALA A 33 -12.40 0.76 -0.66
C ALA A 33 -10.92 0.44 -0.91
N ASP A 34 -10.60 -0.18 -2.05
CA ASP A 34 -9.22 -0.46 -2.46
C ASP A 34 -8.38 0.81 -2.63
N TYR A 35 -8.97 1.88 -3.16
CA TYR A 35 -8.32 3.20 -3.25
C TYR A 35 -8.09 3.84 -1.89
N ALA A 36 -9.10 3.83 -1.02
CA ALA A 36 -8.97 4.37 0.32
C ALA A 36 -7.89 3.63 1.13
N LEU A 37 -7.77 2.31 0.96
CA LEU A 37 -6.69 1.51 1.56
C LEU A 37 -5.31 1.94 1.07
N ASP A 38 -5.13 2.13 -0.24
CA ASP A 38 -3.85 2.59 -0.79
C ASP A 38 -3.50 4.01 -0.34
N ALA A 39 -4.49 4.90 -0.30
CA ALA A 39 -4.33 6.27 0.15
C ALA A 39 -3.97 6.35 1.64
N SER A 40 -4.61 5.54 2.49
CA SER A 40 -4.28 5.45 3.92
C SER A 40 -2.90 4.84 4.13
N PHE A 41 -2.55 3.78 3.40
CA PHE A 41 -1.19 3.22 3.45
C PHE A 41 -0.13 4.27 3.05
N PHE A 42 -0.39 5.10 2.05
CA PHE A 42 0.52 6.16 1.67
C PHE A 42 0.58 7.29 2.70
N ASN A 43 -0.54 7.97 2.95
CA ASN A 43 -0.58 9.18 3.79
C ASN A 43 -0.34 8.89 5.27
N ASP A 44 -0.98 7.85 5.81
CA ASP A 44 -1.00 7.59 7.25
C ASP A 44 0.17 6.71 7.71
N TYR A 45 0.90 6.09 6.78
CA TYR A 45 2.02 5.21 7.11
C TYR A 45 3.32 5.60 6.40
N LEU A 46 3.36 5.67 5.07
CA LEU A 46 4.60 5.97 4.34
C LEU A 46 5.08 7.41 4.57
N CYS A 47 4.20 8.41 4.46
CA CYS A 47 4.57 9.81 4.71
C CYS A 47 4.99 10.08 6.17
N LEU A 48 4.41 9.34 7.13
CA LEU A 48 4.86 9.43 8.52
C LEU A 48 6.28 8.86 8.67
N TRP A 49 6.58 7.74 8.02
CA TRP A 49 7.95 7.21 7.98
C TRP A 49 8.92 8.20 7.35
N GLU A 50 8.59 8.77 6.20
CA GLU A 50 9.37 9.82 5.54
C GLU A 50 9.71 10.96 6.51
N THR A 51 8.68 11.55 7.14
CA THR A 51 8.83 12.67 8.08
C THR A 51 9.76 12.32 9.24
N ARG A 52 9.61 11.13 9.84
CA ARG A 52 10.46 10.69 10.96
C ARG A 52 11.90 10.43 10.54
N LEU A 53 12.13 9.92 9.33
CA LEU A 53 13.48 9.71 8.83
C LEU A 53 14.16 11.04 8.51
N VAL A 54 13.44 12.03 7.99
CA VAL A 54 13.96 13.39 7.79
C VAL A 54 14.36 14.01 9.13
N GLU A 55 13.51 13.90 10.15
CA GLU A 55 13.80 14.34 11.53
C GLU A 55 15.09 13.67 12.06
N MET A 56 15.23 12.35 11.87
CA MET A 56 16.44 11.64 12.28
C MET A 56 17.71 12.07 11.55
N ARG A 57 17.61 12.36 10.24
CA ARG A 57 18.76 12.81 9.43
C ARG A 57 19.23 14.20 9.86
N GLN A 58 18.31 15.08 10.23
CA GLN A 58 18.62 16.41 10.74
C GLN A 58 19.20 16.37 12.16
N GLY A 59 18.74 15.44 13.00
CA GLY A 59 19.10 15.35 14.42
C GLY A 59 20.48 14.78 14.78
N ALA A 60 21.44 14.70 13.84
CA ALA A 60 22.76 14.09 14.05
C ALA A 60 22.72 12.67 14.69
N ILE A 61 21.68 11.89 14.37
CA ILE A 61 21.46 10.57 14.97
C ILE A 61 22.35 9.50 14.32
N ASN A 62 22.96 8.66 15.14
CA ASN A 62 23.72 7.51 14.68
C ASN A 62 22.78 6.40 14.19
N TRP A 63 22.76 6.21 12.87
CA TRP A 63 22.05 5.10 12.23
C TRP A 63 22.68 3.75 12.60
N PRO A 64 21.86 2.71 12.87
CA PRO A 64 22.40 1.37 13.09
C PRO A 64 23.08 0.83 11.83
N PRO A 65 24.06 -0.08 11.96
CA PRO A 65 24.68 -0.74 10.81
C PRO A 65 23.63 -1.57 10.06
N GLN A 66 23.62 -1.46 8.74
CA GLN A 66 22.67 -2.18 7.90
C GLN A 66 23.14 -3.62 7.66
N ASP A 67 22.38 -4.59 8.15
CA ASP A 67 22.51 -5.99 7.74
C ASP A 67 21.56 -6.25 6.55
N ARG A 68 22.13 -6.67 5.42
CA ARG A 68 21.35 -7.00 4.21
C ARG A 68 20.68 -8.37 4.30
N ASN A 69 21.17 -9.26 5.15
CA ASN A 69 20.64 -10.61 5.31
C ASN A 69 19.49 -10.66 6.32
N ASP A 70 19.41 -9.68 7.24
CA ASP A 70 18.30 -9.52 8.17
C ASP A 70 17.71 -8.10 8.16
N PRO A 71 16.90 -7.75 7.14
CA PRO A 71 16.27 -6.44 7.06
C PRO A 71 15.29 -6.17 8.20
N ALA A 72 14.67 -7.22 8.76
CA ALA A 72 13.70 -7.08 9.85
C ALA A 72 14.39 -6.78 11.19
N GLY A 73 15.51 -7.44 11.49
CA GLY A 73 16.34 -7.14 12.65
C GLY A 73 16.95 -5.75 12.58
N TYR A 74 17.42 -5.33 11.40
CA TYR A 74 17.87 -3.95 11.17
C TYR A 74 16.78 -2.93 11.48
N MET A 75 15.55 -3.13 10.98
CA MET A 75 14.45 -2.19 11.23
C MET A 75 13.99 -2.16 12.69
N GLN A 76 14.08 -3.30 13.40
CA GLN A 76 13.85 -3.32 14.84
C GLN A 76 14.88 -2.45 15.57
N GLN A 77 16.17 -2.60 15.26
CA GLN A 77 17.22 -1.77 15.83
C GLN A 77 17.04 -0.29 15.52
N LEU A 78 16.62 0.05 14.28
CA LEU A 78 16.31 1.42 13.89
C LEU A 78 15.17 2.00 14.74
N ALA A 79 14.08 1.24 14.90
CA ALA A 79 12.95 1.65 15.75
C ALA A 79 13.37 1.85 17.21
N ASP A 80 14.29 1.02 17.73
CA ASP A 80 14.81 1.16 19.09
C ASP A 80 15.76 2.36 19.24
N VAL A 81 16.53 2.71 18.19
CA VAL A 81 17.29 3.95 18.13
C VAL A 81 16.36 5.16 18.13
N MET A 82 15.30 5.15 17.30
CA MET A 82 14.30 6.23 17.26
C MET A 82 13.71 6.49 18.64
N ARG A 83 13.23 5.43 19.32
CA ARG A 83 12.64 5.53 20.66
C ARG A 83 13.61 6.10 21.68
N ARG A 84 14.88 5.67 21.67
CA ARG A 84 15.93 6.19 22.57
C ARG A 84 16.22 7.67 22.36
N GLN A 85 15.97 8.18 21.16
CA GLN A 85 16.16 9.59 20.79
C GLN A 85 14.86 10.41 20.95
N GLY A 86 13.82 9.85 21.56
CA GLY A 86 12.53 10.53 21.74
C GLY A 86 11.66 10.58 20.49
N ILE A 87 12.10 9.99 19.38
CA ILE A 87 11.34 9.94 18.14
C ILE A 87 10.48 8.67 18.16
N SER A 88 9.16 8.83 18.13
CA SER A 88 8.25 7.68 18.09
C SER A 88 8.19 7.09 16.67
N PRO A 89 8.50 5.79 16.48
CA PRO A 89 8.29 5.14 15.19
C PRO A 89 6.82 5.24 14.77
N PRO A 90 6.52 5.44 13.48
CA PRO A 90 5.16 5.41 12.98
C PRO A 90 4.44 4.12 13.36
N ARG A 91 3.15 4.22 13.68
CA ARG A 91 2.33 3.06 13.99
C ARG A 91 1.98 2.33 12.69
N SER A 92 1.98 1.01 12.77
CA SER A 92 1.44 0.15 11.72
C SER A 92 0.15 -0.52 12.21
N ASN A 93 -0.58 -1.17 11.31
CA ASN A 93 -1.68 -2.07 11.63
C ASN A 93 -1.22 -3.50 11.99
N THR A 94 0.06 -3.65 12.35
CA THR A 94 0.65 -4.89 12.89
C THR A 94 1.44 -4.56 14.16
N ASP A 95 1.86 -5.60 14.90
CA ASP A 95 2.70 -5.42 16.09
C ASP A 95 4.09 -4.85 15.80
N ARG A 96 4.49 -4.82 14.52
CA ARG A 96 5.80 -4.30 14.07
C ARG A 96 5.58 -2.99 13.30
N PRO A 97 6.22 -1.87 13.72
CA PRO A 97 5.99 -0.56 13.11
C PRO A 97 6.51 -0.46 11.66
N TYR A 98 7.34 -1.40 11.21
CA TYR A 98 7.94 -1.46 9.88
C TYR A 98 7.30 -2.53 8.98
N VAL A 99 6.21 -3.19 9.42
CA VAL A 99 5.44 -4.14 8.60
C VAL A 99 4.01 -3.67 8.52
N TYR A 100 3.50 -3.44 7.31
CA TYR A 100 2.11 -3.04 7.08
C TYR A 100 1.31 -4.17 6.40
N ARG A 101 0.08 -4.41 6.86
CA ARG A 101 -0.80 -5.44 6.30
C ARG A 101 -1.84 -4.80 5.38
N LEU A 102 -1.75 -5.08 4.09
CA LEU A 102 -2.76 -4.71 3.10
C LEU A 102 -3.82 -5.82 3.04
N GLN A 103 -5.01 -5.54 3.55
CA GLN A 103 -6.16 -6.45 3.54
C GLN A 103 -7.26 -5.93 2.62
N ARG A 104 -7.27 -6.43 1.38
CA ARG A 104 -8.28 -6.08 0.37
C ARG A 104 -9.44 -7.08 0.40
N PHE A 105 -10.64 -6.62 0.04
CA PHE A 105 -11.84 -7.46 0.04
C PHE A 105 -11.68 -8.64 -0.94
N GLY A 106 -11.91 -9.86 -0.45
CA GLY A 106 -11.84 -11.07 -1.27
C GLY A 106 -10.43 -11.47 -1.74
N ARG A 107 -9.38 -10.85 -1.19
CA ARG A 107 -7.98 -11.21 -1.49
C ARG A 107 -7.24 -11.62 -0.22
N ARG A 108 -6.20 -12.42 -0.38
CA ARG A 108 -5.29 -12.77 0.73
C ARG A 108 -4.60 -11.49 1.23
N ALA A 109 -4.49 -11.35 2.54
CA ALA A 109 -3.75 -10.25 3.14
C ALA A 109 -2.27 -10.32 2.74
N VAL A 110 -1.70 -9.19 2.33
CA VAL A 110 -0.30 -9.06 1.94
C VAL A 110 0.42 -8.24 2.99
N GLN A 111 1.58 -8.72 3.45
CA GLN A 111 2.43 -7.97 4.38
C GLN A 111 3.54 -7.30 3.59
N VAL A 112 3.57 -5.96 3.65
CA VAL A 112 4.60 -5.12 3.05
C VAL A 112 5.63 -4.83 4.14
N LEU A 113 6.89 -5.19 3.88
CA LEU A 113 8.01 -4.88 4.76
C LEU A 113 8.65 -3.57 4.30
N LEU A 114 8.76 -2.61 5.21
CA LEU A 114 9.43 -1.34 5.00
C LEU A 114 10.84 -1.40 5.58
N VAL A 115 11.84 -1.04 4.76
CA VAL A 115 13.24 -0.97 5.16
C VAL A 115 13.78 0.42 4.85
N SER A 116 14.06 1.19 5.89
CA SER A 116 14.52 2.57 5.76
C SER A 116 16.02 2.67 5.92
N THR A 117 16.67 3.34 4.98
CA THR A 117 18.10 3.63 5.01
C THR A 117 18.33 5.14 5.02
N ARG A 118 19.59 5.56 5.16
CA ARG A 118 19.97 6.97 5.00
C ARG A 118 19.61 7.53 3.62
N GLN A 119 19.50 6.69 2.60
CA GLN A 119 19.29 7.09 1.22
C GLN A 119 17.81 7.10 0.82
N GLY A 120 16.93 6.46 1.60
CA GLY A 120 15.53 6.32 1.22
C GLY A 120 14.87 5.10 1.86
N ILE A 121 13.70 4.73 1.35
CA ILE A 121 12.85 3.65 1.87
C ILE A 121 12.69 2.58 0.81
N THR A 122 12.98 1.32 1.15
CA THR A 122 12.69 0.17 0.30
C THR A 122 11.44 -0.55 0.82
N LEU A 123 10.48 -0.83 -0.05
CA LEU A 123 9.26 -1.59 0.25
C LEU A 123 9.34 -2.96 -0.42
N PHE A 124 9.27 -4.02 0.36
CA PHE A 124 9.24 -5.40 -0.13
C PHE A 124 7.82 -5.94 -0.15
N ASN A 125 7.53 -6.84 -1.11
CA ASN A 125 6.25 -7.54 -1.25
C ASN A 125 5.07 -6.57 -1.50
N LEU A 126 5.32 -5.48 -2.23
CA LEU A 126 4.32 -4.47 -2.54
C LEU A 126 3.47 -4.93 -3.75
N PRO A 127 2.14 -5.09 -3.64
CA PRO A 127 1.31 -5.46 -4.78
C PRO A 127 1.47 -4.47 -5.94
N THR A 128 1.57 -4.95 -7.17
CA THR A 128 1.79 -4.08 -8.36
C THR A 128 0.75 -2.95 -8.47
N ALA A 129 -0.53 -3.24 -8.22
CA ALA A 129 -1.58 -2.22 -8.24
C ALA A 129 -1.41 -1.14 -7.15
N THR A 130 -0.84 -1.50 -5.99
CA THR A 130 -0.50 -0.54 -4.94
C THR A 130 0.73 0.27 -5.33
N PHE A 131 1.75 -0.37 -5.92
CA PHE A 131 2.94 0.31 -6.44
C PHE A 131 2.56 1.43 -7.43
N GLU A 132 1.78 1.12 -8.47
CA GLU A 132 1.41 2.09 -9.52
C GLU A 132 0.64 3.29 -8.97
N ARG A 133 -0.12 3.07 -7.88
CA ARG A 133 -0.87 4.13 -7.21
C ARG A 133 0.05 5.02 -6.40
N ILE A 134 0.97 4.44 -5.63
CA ILE A 134 1.95 5.21 -4.86
C ILE A 134 2.88 5.99 -5.80
N ASP A 135 3.37 5.35 -6.85
CA ASP A 135 4.15 5.97 -7.92
C ASP A 135 3.45 7.23 -8.46
N ARG A 136 2.15 7.11 -8.76
CA ARG A 136 1.34 8.28 -9.15
C ARG A 136 1.15 9.31 -8.04
N PHE A 137 1.04 8.91 -6.77
CA PHE A 137 0.95 9.85 -5.66
C PHE A 137 2.25 10.63 -5.43
N VAL A 138 3.40 9.99 -5.65
CA VAL A 138 4.73 10.59 -5.45
C VAL A 138 5.16 11.43 -6.66
N ASP A 139 5.11 10.85 -7.86
CA ASP A 139 5.72 11.41 -9.07
C ASP A 139 4.68 12.00 -10.06
N GLY A 140 3.38 11.89 -9.76
CA GLY A 140 2.29 12.46 -10.57
C GLY A 140 1.93 11.65 -11.84
N ALA A 141 2.82 10.77 -12.29
CA ALA A 141 2.60 9.80 -13.36
C ALA A 141 3.13 8.44 -12.92
N SER A 142 2.60 7.34 -13.49
CA SER A 142 3.17 6.03 -13.18
C SER A 142 4.28 5.71 -14.19
N ASN A 143 5.53 5.74 -13.72
CA ASN A 143 6.67 5.24 -14.47
C ASN A 143 7.63 4.48 -13.53
N PRO A 144 7.65 3.14 -13.59
CA PRO A 144 8.40 2.35 -12.63
C PRO A 144 9.93 2.52 -12.67
N ASP A 145 10.46 3.03 -13.77
CA ASP A 145 11.89 3.10 -14.04
C ASP A 145 12.46 4.52 -13.83
N SER A 146 11.62 5.51 -13.53
CA SER A 146 12.05 6.90 -13.38
C SER A 146 11.23 7.64 -12.33
N GLY A 147 11.87 8.56 -11.60
CA GLY A 147 11.19 9.39 -10.61
C GLY A 147 11.80 9.21 -9.22
N SER A 148 11.05 9.60 -8.21
CA SER A 148 11.42 9.44 -6.80
C SER A 148 11.00 8.08 -6.28
N PHE A 149 9.98 7.45 -6.87
CA PHE A 149 9.47 6.14 -6.49
C PHE A 149 9.63 5.12 -7.63
N THR A 150 10.68 4.29 -7.56
CA THR A 150 10.98 3.29 -8.59
C THR A 150 10.79 1.87 -8.07
N GLY A 151 10.75 0.86 -8.93
CA GLY A 151 10.64 -0.50 -8.43
C GLY A 151 10.75 -1.61 -9.47
N ASN A 152 11.33 -2.72 -9.03
CA ASN A 152 11.49 -3.91 -9.86
C ASN A 152 10.43 -4.96 -9.52
N MET A 153 10.04 -5.74 -10.53
CA MET A 153 9.15 -6.88 -10.32
C MET A 153 9.86 -7.95 -9.49
N SER A 154 9.13 -8.51 -8.52
CA SER A 154 9.61 -9.65 -7.74
C SER A 154 9.54 -10.93 -8.58
N ALA A 155 10.23 -11.98 -8.14
CA ALA A 155 10.26 -13.27 -8.82
C ALA A 155 8.87 -13.96 -8.89
N ASP A 156 7.92 -13.53 -8.05
CA ASP A 156 6.53 -14.03 -8.06
C ASP A 156 5.68 -13.45 -9.20
N GLY A 157 6.14 -12.41 -9.89
CA GLY A 157 5.42 -11.73 -10.97
C GLY A 157 4.19 -10.93 -10.53
N VAL A 158 3.89 -10.86 -9.23
CA VAL A 158 2.66 -10.23 -8.68
C VAL A 158 2.98 -9.08 -7.74
N THR A 159 4.17 -9.09 -7.13
CA THR A 159 4.63 -8.04 -6.24
C THR A 159 5.88 -7.36 -6.79
N ARG A 160 6.21 -6.21 -6.19
CA ARG A 160 7.37 -5.42 -6.53
C ARG A 160 8.20 -5.13 -5.29
N ILE A 161 9.50 -4.95 -5.53
CA ILE A 161 10.41 -4.33 -4.58
C ILE A 161 10.53 -2.87 -5.03
N ALA A 162 9.94 -1.97 -4.25
CA ALA A 162 9.95 -0.55 -4.55
C ALA A 162 11.04 0.16 -3.76
N TYR A 163 11.59 1.23 -4.32
CA TYR A 163 12.51 2.13 -3.65
C TYR A 163 12.00 3.55 -3.80
N TRP A 164 11.88 4.24 -2.66
CA TRP A 164 11.50 5.62 -2.57
C TRP A 164 12.69 6.45 -2.10
N LYS A 165 13.13 7.38 -2.95
CA LYS A 165 14.14 8.37 -2.62
C LYS A 165 13.50 9.48 -1.77
N VAL A 166 13.82 9.45 -0.47
CA VAL A 166 13.49 10.45 0.55
C VAL A 166 14.72 11.27 0.84
#